data_AF-A0A117MUX5-F1
#
_entry.id   AF-A0A117MUX5-F1
#
_cell.length_a   1.000
_cell.length_b   1.000
_cell.length_c   1.000
_cell.angle_alpha   90.00
_cell.angle_beta   90.00
_cell.angle_gamma   90.00
#
_symmetry.space_group_name_H-M   'P 1'
#
loop_
_entity.id
_entity.type
_entity.pdbx_description
1 polymer ?
#
loop_
_entity_poly.entity_id
_entity_poly.type
_entity_poly.pdbx_seq_one_letter_code
_entity_poly.pdbx_strand_id
1 'polypeptide(L)'
;MGILVRDEKIDRQVRELARLSGTSLQGAIGLAVENELRRREERRVRVEEATRKAQEMLAGHPIVDDGMTHKEFFDREYGDA
;
A
#
# COMPACT_ATOMS: atom_id res chain seq x y z
N MET A 1 17.81 -1.53 26.06
CA MET A 1 18.61 -1.47 24.82
C MET A 1 18.30 -0.16 24.11
N GLY A 2 19.31 0.63 23.77
CA GLY A 2 19.13 1.94 23.13
C GLY A 2 19.43 1.87 21.64
N ILE A 3 18.59 2.50 20.82
CA ILE A 3 18.88 2.73 19.40
C ILE A 3 19.91 3.86 19.34
N LEU A 4 21.05 3.61 18.68
CA LEU A 4 22.10 4.60 18.51
C LEU A 4 22.01 5.17 17.09
N VAL A 5 21.62 6.44 16.99
CA VAL A 5 21.59 7.18 15.72
C VAL A 5 22.96 7.83 15.51
N ARG A 6 23.71 7.37 14.50
CA ARG A 6 25.05 7.90 14.19
C ARG A 6 25.05 9.04 13.17
N ASP A 7 23.92 9.20 12.48
CA ASP A 7 23.75 10.23 11.46
C ASP A 7 23.28 11.55 12.09
N GLU A 8 24.05 12.63 11.90
CA GLU A 8 23.77 13.95 12.48
C GLU A 8 22.49 14.59 11.97
N LYS A 9 22.07 14.28 10.74
CA LYS A 9 20.80 14.77 10.21
C LYS A 9 19.64 14.07 10.92
N ILE A 10 19.72 12.75 11.06
CA ILE A 10 18.67 11.97 11.76
C ILE A 10 18.59 12.38 13.23
N ASP A 11 19.73 12.55 13.92
CA ASP A 11 19.75 13.02 15.31
C ASP A 11 19.04 14.38 15.47
N ARG A 12 19.30 15.35 14.57
CA ARG A 12 18.60 16.64 14.57
C ARG A 12 17.10 16.49 14.38
N GLN A 13 16.67 15.65 13.43
CA GLN A 13 15.25 15.40 13.16
C GLN A 13 14.55 14.74 14.35
N VAL A 14 15.19 13.76 15.00
CA VAL A 14 14.65 13.09 16.19
C VAL A 14 14.53 14.08 17.35
N ARG A 15 15.53 14.95 17.55
CA ARG A 15 15.47 16.00 18.58
C ARG A 15 14.35 17.00 18.34
N GLU A 16 14.18 17.43 17.10
CA GLU A 16 13.09 18.33 16.72
C GLU A 16 11.73 17.67 16.94
N LEU A 17 11.55 16.42 16.51
CA LEU A 17 10.32 15.68 16.71
C LEU A 17 10.01 15.48 18.20
N ALA A 18 11.03 15.15 19.01
CA ALA A 18 10.89 15.01 20.45
C ALA A 18 10.46 16.33 21.12
N ARG A 19 11.03 17.46 20.68
CA ARG A 19 10.66 18.79 21.15
C ARG A 19 9.20 19.12 20.80
N LEU A 20 8.78 18.87 19.57
CA LEU A 20 7.42 19.15 19.10
C LEU A 20 6.36 18.26 19.77
N SER A 21 6.71 17.01 20.05
CA SER A 21 5.80 16.04 20.68
C SER A 21 5.91 16.00 22.22
N GLY A 22 6.79 16.80 22.82
CA GLY A 22 6.96 16.85 24.28
C GLY A 22 7.40 15.52 24.91
N THR A 23 8.18 14.72 24.19
CA THR A 23 8.57 13.35 24.60
C THR A 23 10.09 13.15 24.59
N SER A 24 10.55 11.98 25.00
CA SER A 24 11.97 11.61 24.94
C SER A 24 12.41 11.32 23.50
N LEU A 25 13.72 11.32 23.21
CA LEU A 25 14.22 10.95 21.88
C LEU A 25 13.77 9.54 21.46
N GLN A 26 13.76 8.60 22.41
CA GLN A 26 13.24 7.25 22.17
C GLN A 26 11.73 7.25 21.92
N GLY A 27 10.97 8.06 22.67
CA GLY A 27 9.54 8.23 22.44
C GLY A 27 9.22 8.82 21.07
N ALA A 28 10.01 9.78 20.60
CA ALA A 28 9.87 10.39 19.28
C ALA A 28 10.15 9.38 18.16
N ILE A 29 11.19 8.55 18.33
CA ILE A 29 11.48 7.44 17.41
C ILE A 29 10.31 6.45 17.40
N GLY A 30 9.80 6.05 18.56
CA GLY A 30 8.65 5.15 18.68
C GLY A 30 7.42 5.70 17.95
N LEU A 31 7.08 6.97 18.20
CA LEU A 31 5.97 7.66 17.55
C LEU A 31 6.12 7.69 16.02
N ALA A 32 7.32 7.98 15.51
CA ALA A 32 7.59 8.00 14.08
C ALA A 32 7.40 6.61 13.45
N VAL A 33 7.89 5.55 14.11
CA VAL A 33 7.77 4.16 13.65
C VAL A 33 6.31 3.71 13.64
N GLU A 34 5.57 3.96 14.73
CA GLU A 34 4.15 3.60 14.82
C GLU A 34 3.31 4.30 13.75
N ASN A 35 3.60 5.58 13.46
CA ASN A 35 2.94 6.32 12.40
C ASN A 35 3.17 5.71 11.02
N GLU A 36 4.40 5.31 10.71
CA GLU A 36 4.72 4.68 9.44
C GLU A 36 4.09 3.29 9.30
N LEU A 37 4.13 2.48 10.36
CA LEU A 37 3.49 1.16 10.36
C LEU A 37 1.98 1.27 10.16
N ARG A 38 1.32 2.19 10.87
CA ARG A 38 -0.10 2.47 10.70
C ARG A 38 -0.46 2.92 9.29
N ARG A 39 0.34 3.82 8.69
CA ARG A 39 0.13 4.25 7.29
C ARG A 39 0.22 3.09 6.30
N ARG A 40 1.16 2.16 6.52
CA ARG A 40 1.29 0.96 5.67
C ARG A 40 0.12 0.01 5.84
N GLU A 41 -0.33 -0.20 7.08
CA GLU A 41 -1.50 -1.01 7.39
C GLU A 41 -2.76 -0.44 6.72
N GLU A 42 -3.02 0.86 6.90
CA GLU A 42 -4.15 1.54 6.25
C GLU A 42 -4.11 1.40 4.73
N ARG A 43 -2.90 1.49 4.12
CA ARG A 43 -2.74 1.31 2.69
C ARG A 43 -3.08 -0.13 2.26
N ARG A 44 -2.67 -1.14 3.05
CA ARG A 44 -3.01 -2.54 2.78
C ARG A 44 -4.52 -2.76 2.85
N VAL A 45 -5.16 -2.28 3.93
CA VAL A 45 -6.62 -2.39 4.11
C VAL A 45 -7.38 -1.76 2.94
N ARG A 46 -6.99 -0.57 2.48
CA ARG A 46 -7.64 0.08 1.31
C ARG A 46 -7.51 -0.74 0.03
N VAL A 47 -6.36 -1.36 -0.20
CA VAL A 47 -6.13 -2.22 -1.38
C VAL A 47 -6.96 -3.50 -1.28
N GLU A 48 -7.01 -4.12 -0.11
CA GLU A 48 -7.83 -5.32 0.14
C GLU A 48 -9.32 -5.01 -0.04
N GLU A 49 -9.80 -3.89 0.49
CA GLU A 49 -11.19 -3.45 0.32
C GLU A 49 -11.53 -3.15 -1.14
N ALA A 50 -10.63 -2.47 -1.87
CA ALA A 50 -10.81 -2.23 -3.30
C ALA A 50 -10.85 -3.54 -4.11
N THR A 51 -9.99 -4.50 -3.75
CA THR A 51 -9.94 -5.82 -4.40
C THR A 51 -11.20 -6.62 -4.10
N ARG A 52 -11.66 -6.63 -2.85
CA ARG A 52 -12.92 -7.29 -2.45
C ARG A 52 -14.11 -6.70 -3.20
N LYS A 53 -14.20 -5.37 -3.28
CA LYS A 53 -15.27 -4.70 -4.02
C LYS A 53 -15.23 -5.05 -5.52
N ALA A 54 -14.05 -5.13 -6.12
CA ALA A 54 -13.90 -5.56 -7.50
C ALA A 54 -14.33 -7.02 -7.70
N GLN A 55 -13.97 -7.91 -6.78
CA GLN A 55 -14.41 -9.31 -6.80
C GLN A 55 -15.93 -9.44 -6.65
N GLU A 56 -16.56 -8.69 -5.75
CA GLU A 56 -18.02 -8.67 -5.58
C GLU A 56 -18.73 -8.15 -6.84
N MET A 57 -18.21 -7.09 -7.46
CA MET A 57 -18.75 -6.58 -8.73
C MET A 57 -18.63 -7.61 -9.85
N LEU A 58 -17.48 -8.29 -9.95
CA LEU A 58 -17.24 -9.31 -10.98
C LEU A 58 -18.06 -10.59 -10.72
N ALA A 59 -18.26 -10.99 -9.46
CA ALA A 59 -19.04 -12.19 -9.11
C ALA A 59 -20.52 -12.06 -9.52
N GLY A 60 -21.05 -10.84 -9.62
CA GLY A 60 -22.41 -10.57 -10.10
C GLY A 60 -22.54 -10.55 -11.63
N HIS A 61 -21.44 -10.63 -12.39
CA HIS A 61 -21.46 -10.63 -13.85
C HIS A 61 -21.20 -12.05 -14.37
N PRO A 62 -21.96 -12.52 -15.36
CA PRO A 62 -21.67 -13.80 -15.99
C PRO A 62 -20.27 -13.75 -16.61
N ILE A 63 -19.44 -14.74 -16.27
CA ILE A 63 -18.19 -14.98 -16.99
C ILE A 63 -18.60 -15.45 -18.39
N VAL A 64 -18.49 -14.56 -19.38
CA VAL A 64 -18.64 -14.94 -20.78
C VAL A 64 -17.33 -15.62 -21.18
N ASP A 65 -17.30 -16.94 -21.02
CA ASP A 65 -16.28 -17.80 -21.60
C ASP A 65 -16.84 -18.31 -22.93
N ASP A 66 -16.46 -17.66 -24.02
CA ASP A 66 -16.84 -18.04 -25.38
C ASP A 66 -16.02 -19.25 -25.90
N GLY A 67 -15.15 -19.83 -25.06
CA GLY A 67 -14.28 -20.94 -25.40
C GLY A 67 -13.17 -20.56 -26.38
N MET A 68 -13.00 -19.27 -26.67
CA MET A 68 -12.00 -18.77 -27.61
C MET A 68 -10.80 -18.19 -26.86
N THR A 69 -9.61 -18.53 -27.32
CA THR A 69 -8.40 -17.83 -26.87
C THR A 69 -8.43 -16.38 -27.37
N HIS A 70 -7.73 -15.46 -26.68
CA HIS A 70 -7.63 -14.07 -27.12
C HIS A 70 -7.24 -13.92 -28.60
N LYS A 71 -6.37 -14.80 -29.12
CA LYS A 71 -6.00 -14.81 -30.54
C LYS A 71 -7.20 -15.11 -31.45
N GLU A 72 -7.98 -16.13 -31.13
CA GLU A 72 -9.14 -16.54 -31.93
C GLU A 72 -10.24 -15.47 -31.94
N PHE A 73 -10.40 -14.74 -30.83
CA PHE A 73 -11.30 -13.59 -30.75
C PHE A 73 -10.88 -12.45 -31.69
N PHE A 74 -9.60 -12.06 -31.67
CA PHE A 74 -9.11 -10.98 -32.54
C PHE A 74 -9.04 -11.38 -34.02
N ASP A 75 -8.72 -12.63 -34.32
CA ASP A 75 -8.76 -13.17 -35.69
C ASP A 75 -10.21 -13.17 -36.24
N ARG A 76 -11.24 -13.38 -35.39
CA ARG A 76 -12.65 -13.27 -35.79
C ARG A 76 -13.11 -11.83 -36.00
N GLU A 77 -12.75 -10.91 -35.11
CA GLU A 77 -13.25 -9.53 -35.15
C GLU A 77 -12.47 -8.61 -36.12
N TYR A 78 -11.20 -8.94 -36.40
CA TYR A 78 -10.29 -8.07 -37.18
C TYR A 78 -9.47 -8.82 -38.23
N GLY A 79 -9.69 -10.12 -38.43
CA GLY A 79 -8.87 -10.97 -39.31
C GLY A 79 -9.15 -10.86 -40.81
N ASP A 80 -10.17 -10.12 -41.24
CA ASP A 80 -10.35 -9.72 -42.64
C ASP A 80 -9.97 -8.23 -42.81
N ALA A 81 -8.67 -7.98 -42.95
CA ALA A 81 -8.08 -6.76 -43.48
C ALA A 81 -7.10 -7.10 -44.60
#